data_AF-A0A840CWX3-F1
#
_entry.id   AF-A0A840CWX3-F1
#
_cell.length_a   1.000
_cell.length_b   1.000
_cell.length_c   1.000
_cell.angle_alpha   90.00
_cell.angle_beta   90.00
_cell.angle_gamma   90.00
#
_symmetry.space_group_name_H-M   'P 1'
#
loop_
_entity.id
_entity.type
_entity.pdbx_description
1 polymer ?
#
loop_
_entity_poly.entity_id
_entity_poly.type
_entity_poly.pdbx_seq_one_letter_code
_entity_poly.pdbx_strand_id
1 'polypeptide(L)' 'MNIEEAKRIPLEDYLRQMGFSPVRQHGDCIWYCSPFREEKTPSFKVSTSRNL' A
#
# COMPACT_ATOMS: atom_id res chain seq x y z
N MET A 1 9.43 13.21 13.20
CA MET A 1 8.36 12.94 12.24
C MET A 1 7.12 13.71 12.66
N ASN A 2 6.72 14.69 11.89
CA ASN A 2 5.41 15.34 12.00
C ASN A 2 4.41 14.74 10.98
N ILE A 3 3.14 15.17 11.02
CA ILE A 3 2.09 14.61 10.14
C ILE A 3 2.40 14.84 8.66
N GLU A 4 2.95 16.00 8.30
CA GLU A 4 3.27 16.33 6.91
C GLU A 4 4.47 15.55 6.38
N GLU A 5 5.45 15.24 7.24
CA GLU A 5 6.54 14.32 6.91
C GLU A 5 6.03 12.89 6.75
N ALA A 6 5.14 12.43 7.63
CA ALA A 6 4.58 11.08 7.57
C ALA A 6 3.77 10.85 6.28
N LYS A 7 2.98 11.84 5.84
CA LYS A 7 2.21 11.78 4.57
C LYS A 7 3.07 11.65 3.32
N ARG A 8 4.38 11.97 3.41
CA ARG A 8 5.33 11.84 2.28
C ARG A 8 5.93 10.45 2.16
N ILE A 9 5.75 9.59 3.16
CA ILE A 9 6.22 8.20 3.10
C ILE A 9 5.34 7.46 2.09
N PRO A 10 5.90 6.91 1.00
CA PRO A 10 5.12 6.13 0.05
C PRO A 10 4.52 4.90 0.71
N LEU A 11 3.20 4.72 0.61
CA LEU A 11 2.50 3.56 1.17
C LEU A 11 3.02 2.24 0.59
N GLU A 12 3.43 2.23 -0.68
CA GLU A 12 4.06 1.09 -1.33
C GLU A 12 5.36 0.67 -0.61
N ASP A 13 6.26 1.63 -0.36
CA ASP A 13 7.52 1.36 0.33
C ASP A 13 7.30 0.89 1.76
N TYR A 14 6.35 1.52 2.46
CA TYR A 14 5.97 1.15 3.81
C TYR A 14 5.43 -0.29 3.88
N LEU A 15 4.52 -0.66 2.98
CA LEU A 15 3.98 -2.02 2.90
C LEU A 15 5.05 -3.04 2.55
N ARG A 16 5.95 -2.72 1.61
CA ARG A 16 7.07 -3.59 1.24
C ARG A 16 8.02 -3.84 2.41
N GLN A 17 8.34 -2.80 3.20
CA GLN A 17 9.16 -2.94 4.41
C GLN A 17 8.51 -3.82 5.48
N MET A 18 7.17 -3.82 5.56
CA MET A 18 6.42 -4.72 6.44
C MET A 18 6.29 -6.15 5.89
N GLY A 19 6.80 -6.44 4.69
CA GLY A 19 6.78 -7.77 4.07
C GLY A 19 5.54 -8.05 3.20
N PHE A 20 4.70 -7.05 2.94
CA PHE A 20 3.59 -7.19 2.02
C PHE A 20 4.06 -7.05 0.57
N SER A 21 3.66 -8.01 -0.27
CA SER A 21 3.99 -8.01 -1.68
C SER A 21 2.76 -7.60 -2.52
N PRO A 22 2.95 -6.79 -3.59
CA PRO A 22 1.87 -6.42 -4.47
C PRO A 22 1.30 -7.67 -5.17
N VAL A 23 -0.02 -7.80 -5.16
CA VAL A 23 -0.75 -8.92 -5.78
C VAL A 23 -1.20 -8.57 -7.20
N ARG A 24 -1.54 -7.31 -7.44
CA ARG A 24 -1.94 -6.80 -8.76
C ARG A 24 -1.52 -5.35 -8.90
N GLN A 25 -1.12 -4.94 -10.10
CA GLN A 25 -0.89 -3.55 -10.45
C GLN A 25 -1.64 -3.20 -11.74
N HIS A 26 -2.27 -2.03 -11.75
CA HIS A 26 -2.91 -1.48 -12.93
C HIS A 26 -2.83 0.05 -12.90
N GLY A 27 -2.11 0.63 -13.85
CA GLY A 27 -1.82 2.07 -13.84
C GLY A 27 -1.06 2.48 -12.58
N ASP A 28 -1.57 3.52 -11.91
CA ASP A 28 -1.03 4.05 -10.65
C ASP A 28 -1.57 3.33 -9.40
N CYS A 29 -2.31 2.24 -9.60
CA CYS A 29 -2.96 1.52 -8.52
C CYS A 29 -2.31 0.16 -8.31
N ILE A 30 -2.02 -0.16 -7.05
CA ILE A 30 -1.47 -1.43 -6.60
C ILE A 30 -2.44 -2.05 -5.60
N TRP A 31 -2.66 -3.35 -5.69
CA TRP A 31 -3.51 -4.10 -4.79
C TRP A 31 -2.69 -5.09 -3.96
N TYR A 32 -3.00 -5.15 -2.67
CA TYR A 32 -2.43 -6.06 -1.69
C TYR A 32 -3.55 -6.87 -1.04
N CYS A 33 -3.18 -8.00 -0.43
CA CYS A 33 -4.02 -8.57 0.63
C CYS A 33 -4.03 -7.61 1.83
N SER A 34 -5.17 -7.50 2.50
CA SER A 34 -5.34 -6.64 3.65
C SER A 34 -4.30 -6.91 4.73
N PRO A 35 -3.59 -5.88 5.23
CA PRO A 35 -2.67 -6.04 6.36
C PRO A 35 -3.41 -6.26 7.69
N PHE A 36 -4.74 -6.11 7.72
CA PHE A 36 -5.55 -6.15 8.94
C PHE A 36 -6.33 -7.46 9.13
N ARG A 37 -6.35 -8.34 8.14
CA ARG A 37 -7.06 -9.62 8.19
C ARG A 37 -6.43 -10.62 7.22
N GLU A 38 -6.55 -11.90 7.54
CA GLU A 38 -6.14 -12.96 6.64
C GLU A 38 -7.15 -13.06 5.48
N GLU A 39 -6.69 -12.80 4.26
CA GLU A 39 -7.51 -12.92 3.05
C GLU A 39 -6.72 -13.47 1.87
N LYS A 40 -7.40 -14.24 1.01
CA LYS A 40 -6.83 -14.79 -0.23
C LYS A 40 -7.05 -13.89 -1.44
N THR A 41 -8.10 -13.07 -1.40
CA THR A 41 -8.46 -12.14 -2.48
C THR A 41 -7.98 -10.75 -2.08
N PRO A 42 -7.16 -10.07 -2.91
CA PRO A 42 -6.63 -8.76 -2.55
C PRO A 42 -7.74 -7.70 -2.56
N SER A 43 -7.95 -7.05 -1.41
CA SER A 43 -8.96 -6.00 -1.26
C SER A 43 -8.39 -4.62 -0.92
N PHE A 44 -7.10 -4.55 -0.56
CA PHE A 44 -6.46 -3.30 -0.17
C PHE A 44 -5.81 -2.61 -1.38
N LYS A 45 -6.30 -1.43 -1.75
CA LYS A 45 -5.83 -0.68 -2.93
C LYS A 45 -5.02 0.53 -2.50
N VAL A 46 -3.83 0.69 -3.07
CA VAL A 46 -2.95 1.85 -2.91
C VAL A 46 -2.82 2.56 -4.27
N SER A 47 -3.06 3.86 -4.28
CA SER A 47 -2.83 4.78 -5.40
C SER A 47 -1.48 5.46 -5.19
N THR A 48 -0.46 5.05 -5.95
CA THR A 48 0.91 5.56 -5.83
C THR A 48 1.00 7.04 -6.21
N SER A 49 0.14 7.51 -7.11
CA SER A 49 0.06 8.92 -7.51
C SER A 49 -0.47 9.84 -6.39
N ARG A 50 -1.39 9.33 -5.56
CA ARG A 50 -2.04 10.10 -4.49
C ARG A 50 -1.50 9.79 -3.10
N ASN A 51 -0.70 8.73 -2.99
CA ASN A 51 -0.26 8.15 -1.72
C ASN A 51 -1.44 7.83 -0.77
N LEU A 52 -2.49 7.20 -1.33
CA LEU A 52 -3.74 6.86 -0.65
C LEU A 52 -4.13 5.40 -0.84
#